data_AF-C6H8J1-F1
#
_entry.id   AF-C6H8J1-F1
#
_cell.length_a   1.000
_cell.length_b   1.000
_cell.length_c   1.000
_cell.angle_alpha   90.00
_cell.angle_beta   90.00
_cell.angle_gamma   90.00
#
_symmetry.space_group_name_H-M   'P 1'
#
loop_
_entity.id
_entity.type
_entity.pdbx_description
1 polymer ?
#
loop_
_entity_poly.entity_id
_entity_poly.type
_entity_poly.pdbx_seq_one_letter_code
_entity_poly.pdbx_strand_id
1 'polypeptide(L)'
;MREALTPDMLATDLAEYLVRKGLPFRETHHIAGRVVALAENQEIPMDKLTLAQLQSVDNRFGDDVLEVFDYERSVEMKAAIGGTSRSAVLEQIATLRKALG
;
A
#
# COMPACT_ATOMS: atom_id res chain seq x y z
N MET A 1 11.53 15.91 -0.05
CA MET A 1 10.37 15.20 0.55
C MET A 1 10.06 13.91 -0.19
N ARG A 2 9.73 13.93 -1.49
CA ARG A 2 9.43 12.71 -2.26
C ARG A 2 10.55 11.67 -2.28
N GLU A 3 11.80 12.08 -2.34
CA GLU A 3 12.97 11.18 -2.34
C GLU A 3 13.12 10.36 -1.05
N ALA A 4 12.45 10.75 0.04
CA ALA A 4 12.45 9.98 1.28
C ALA A 4 11.44 8.82 1.28
N LEU A 5 10.60 8.71 0.24
CA LEU A 5 9.66 7.62 0.08
C LEU A 5 10.38 6.40 -0.50
N THR A 6 10.30 5.29 0.21
CA THR A 6 10.96 4.04 -0.19
C THR A 6 9.94 2.90 -0.38
N PRO A 7 10.19 1.94 -1.28
CA PRO A 7 9.22 0.89 -1.60
C PRO A 7 8.80 0.01 -0.41
N ASP A 8 9.69 -0.18 0.58
CA ASP A 8 9.38 -0.92 1.81
C ASP A 8 8.22 -0.30 2.61
N MET A 9 8.00 1.01 2.50
CA MET A 9 6.85 1.69 3.12
C MET A 9 5.50 1.16 2.57
N LEU A 10 5.48 0.61 1.36
CA LEU A 10 4.29 0.08 0.68
C LEU A 10 4.01 -1.40 1.02
N ALA A 11 4.84 -2.06 1.83
CA ALA A 11 4.64 -3.47 2.20
C ALA A 11 3.31 -3.69 2.94
N THR A 12 2.87 -2.70 3.72
CA THR A 12 1.56 -2.75 4.39
C THR A 12 0.41 -2.63 3.38
N ASP A 13 0.55 -1.80 2.35
CA ASP A 13 -0.47 -1.66 1.31
C ASP A 13 -0.59 -2.95 0.47
N LEU A 14 0.51 -3.69 0.29
CA LEU A 14 0.50 -5.02 -0.32
C LEU A 14 -0.29 -6.05 0.52
N ALA A 15 -0.16 -5.98 1.85
CA ALA A 15 -0.99 -6.81 2.74
C ALA A 15 -2.47 -6.39 2.68
N GLU A 16 -2.76 -5.08 2.67
CA GLU A 16 -4.12 -4.54 2.54
C GLU A 16 -4.79 -4.93 1.21
N TYR A 17 -4.03 -4.99 0.11
CA TYR A 17 -4.51 -5.47 -1.18
C TYR A 17 -5.14 -6.86 -1.06
N LEU A 18 -4.47 -7.79 -0.38
CA LEU A 18 -5.00 -9.14 -0.16
C LEU A 18 -6.15 -9.16 0.86
N VAL A 19 -6.15 -8.28 1.86
CA VAL A 19 -7.28 -8.14 2.80
C VAL A 19 -8.54 -7.74 2.04
N ARG A 20 -8.41 -6.80 1.09
CA ARG A 20 -9.53 -6.37 0.22
C ARG A 20 -10.04 -7.49 -0.68
N LYS A 21 -9.22 -8.52 -0.94
CA LYS A 21 -9.62 -9.77 -1.62
C LYS A 21 -10.23 -10.82 -0.68
N GLY A 22 -10.42 -10.50 0.60
CA GLY A 22 -11.13 -11.34 1.58
C GLY A 22 -10.23 -12.23 2.44
N LEU A 23 -8.90 -12.09 2.35
CA LEU A 23 -7.98 -12.90 3.14
C LEU A 23 -7.88 -12.37 4.59
N PRO A 24 -7.73 -13.25 5.60
CA PRO A 24 -7.47 -12.82 6.98
C PRO A 24 -6.17 -12.03 7.09
N PHE A 25 -6.18 -10.94 7.85
CA PHE A 25 -5.02 -10.05 8.00
C PHE A 25 -3.72 -10.77 8.40
N ARG A 26 -3.79 -11.75 9.30
CA ARG A 26 -2.60 -12.53 9.71
C ARG A 26 -1.94 -13.21 8.51
N GLU A 27 -2.76 -13.78 7.62
CA GLU A 27 -2.29 -14.46 6.42
C GLU A 27 -1.67 -13.47 5.43
N THR A 28 -2.35 -12.35 5.18
CA THR A 28 -1.86 -11.33 4.23
C THR A 28 -0.56 -10.67 4.70
N HIS A 29 -0.43 -10.42 6.00
CA HIS A 29 0.79 -9.88 6.59
C HIS A 29 1.97 -10.86 6.43
N HIS A 30 1.74 -12.16 6.62
CA HIS A 30 2.76 -13.18 6.34
C HIS A 30 3.12 -13.24 4.85
N ILE A 31 2.14 -13.15 3.95
CA ILE A 31 2.40 -13.13 2.50
C ILE A 31 3.24 -11.92 2.11
N ALA A 32 2.89 -10.72 2.57
CA ALA A 32 3.66 -9.50 2.33
C ALA A 32 5.09 -9.61 2.88
N GLY A 33 5.27 -10.17 4.08
CA GLY A 33 6.60 -10.44 4.64
C GLY A 33 7.45 -11.37 3.77
N ARG A 34 6.84 -12.40 3.15
CA ARG A 34 7.54 -13.27 2.18
C ARG A 34 7.91 -12.54 0.89
N VAL A 35 7.08 -11.59 0.44
CA VAL A 35 7.41 -10.73 -0.71
C VAL A 35 8.60 -9.83 -0.40
N VAL A 36 8.63 -9.20 0.78
CA VAL A 36 9.78 -8.40 1.24
C VAL A 36 11.04 -9.26 1.28
N ALA A 37 10.98 -10.44 1.91
CA ALA A 37 12.11 -11.35 1.98
C ALA A 37 12.58 -11.83 0.58
N LEU A 38 11.66 -12.02 -0.38
CA LEU A 38 12.00 -12.37 -1.75
C LEU A 38 12.76 -11.25 -2.45
N ALA A 39 12.35 -9.99 -2.25
CA ALA A 39 13.02 -8.82 -2.79
C ALA A 39 14.43 -8.66 -2.21
N GLU A 40 14.56 -8.79 -0.88
CA GLU A 40 15.84 -8.76 -0.17
C GLU A 40 16.80 -9.84 -0.67
N ASN A 41 16.33 -11.08 -0.80
CA ASN A 41 17.16 -12.21 -1.30
C ASN A 41 17.63 -12.02 -2.74
N GLN A 42 16.92 -11.22 -3.53
CA GLN A 42 17.30 -10.88 -4.91
C GLN A 42 18.07 -9.56 -5.01
N GLU A 43 18.32 -8.89 -3.88
CA GLU A 43 18.99 -7.58 -3.81
C GLU A 43 18.32 -6.52 -4.70
N ILE A 44 16.99 -6.60 -4.84
CA ILE A 44 16.19 -5.62 -5.59
C ILE A 44 15.11 -5.00 -4.70
N PRO A 45 14.68 -3.76 -4.99
CA PRO A 45 13.51 -3.18 -4.34
C PRO A 45 12.23 -3.98 -4.63
N MET A 46 11.32 -4.03 -3.65
CA MET A 46 10.07 -4.79 -3.75
C MET A 46 9.20 -4.39 -4.96
N ASP A 47 9.18 -3.11 -5.33
CA ASP A 47 8.44 -2.60 -6.50
C ASP A 47 9.05 -3.03 -7.86
N LYS A 48 10.19 -3.73 -7.84
CA LYS A 48 10.82 -4.32 -9.03
C LYS A 48 10.50 -5.79 -9.22
N LEU A 49 9.78 -6.41 -8.28
CA LEU A 49 9.31 -7.78 -8.45
C LEU A 49 8.25 -7.84 -9.57
N THR A 50 8.42 -8.79 -10.46
CA THR A 50 7.44 -9.10 -11.51
C THR A 50 6.19 -9.75 -10.91
N LEU A 51 5.07 -9.68 -11.62
CA LEU A 51 3.86 -10.41 -11.23
C LEU A 51 4.12 -11.91 -11.04
N ALA A 52 4.89 -12.53 -11.93
CA ALA A 52 5.22 -13.95 -11.81
C ALA A 52 5.98 -14.26 -10.49
N GLN A 53 6.89 -13.38 -10.07
CA GLN A 53 7.58 -13.51 -8.80
C GLN A 53 6.63 -13.30 -7.62
N LEU A 54 5.71 -12.33 -7.68
CA LEU A 54 4.68 -12.15 -6.65
C LEU A 54 3.77 -13.40 -6.57
N GLN A 55 3.33 -13.93 -7.71
CA GLN A 55 2.52 -15.15 -7.81
C GLN A 55 3.24 -16.40 -7.32
N SER A 56 4.57 -16.44 -7.40
CA SER A 56 5.37 -17.51 -6.80
C SER A 56 5.30 -17.51 -5.26
N VAL A 57 5.02 -16.35 -4.65
CA VAL A 57 4.77 -16.21 -3.22
C VAL A 57 3.32 -16.55 -2.89
N ASP A 58 2.37 -16.06 -3.70
CA ASP A 58 0.95 -16.37 -3.56
C ASP A 58 0.17 -16.17 -4.87
N ASN A 59 -0.53 -17.20 -5.35
CA ASN A 59 -1.21 -17.18 -6.65
C ASN A 59 -2.43 -16.22 -6.72
N ARG A 60 -2.85 -15.62 -5.60
CA ARG A 60 -3.99 -14.68 -5.55
C ARG A 60 -3.61 -13.25 -5.94
N PHE A 61 -2.32 -12.97 -6.14
CA PHE A 61 -1.88 -11.73 -6.79
C PHE A 61 -2.34 -11.70 -8.25
N GLY A 62 -3.08 -10.66 -8.61
CA GLY A 62 -3.50 -10.36 -9.98
C GLY A 62 -2.65 -9.25 -10.59
N ASP A 63 -2.85 -8.95 -11.88
CA ASP A 63 -2.12 -7.90 -12.60
C ASP A 63 -2.22 -6.53 -11.91
N ASP A 64 -3.34 -6.28 -11.23
CA ASP A 64 -3.65 -5.08 -10.46
C ASP A 64 -2.77 -4.89 -9.21
N VAL A 65 -2.00 -5.90 -8.79
CA VAL A 65 -1.06 -5.78 -7.65
C VAL A 65 0.02 -4.75 -7.92
N LEU A 66 0.45 -4.56 -9.17
CA LEU A 66 1.53 -3.63 -9.50
C LEU A 66 1.13 -2.18 -9.25
N GLU A 67 -0.18 -1.88 -9.25
CA GLU A 67 -0.72 -0.56 -8.89
C GLU A 67 -0.51 -0.22 -7.41
N VAL A 68 -0.21 -1.21 -6.55
CA VAL A 68 0.10 -0.98 -5.13
C VAL A 68 1.39 -0.18 -4.97
N PHE A 69 2.32 -0.28 -5.92
CA PHE A 69 3.62 0.41 -5.88
C PHE A 69 3.54 1.88 -6.33
N ASP A 70 2.52 2.59 -5.86
CA ASP A 70 2.24 4.00 -6.14
C ASP A 70 1.94 4.73 -4.82
N TYR A 71 2.77 5.73 -4.49
CA TYR A 71 2.65 6.48 -3.23
C TYR A 71 1.42 7.38 -3.20
N GLU A 72 1.01 7.95 -4.32
CA GLU A 72 -0.22 8.72 -4.44
C GLU A 72 -1.44 7.81 -4.21
N ARG A 73 -1.42 6.58 -4.74
CA ARG A 73 -2.47 5.59 -4.43
C ARG A 73 -2.48 5.24 -2.94
N SER A 74 -1.32 5.00 -2.34
CA SER A 74 -1.19 4.67 -0.91
C SER A 74 -1.91 5.68 -0.01
N VAL A 75 -1.71 6.99 -0.25
CA VAL A 75 -2.38 8.04 0.53
C VAL A 75 -3.87 8.15 0.21
N GLU A 76 -4.27 8.02 -1.06
CA GLU A 76 -5.68 8.10 -1.45
C GLU A 76 -6.54 6.97 -0.88
N MET A 77 -5.95 5.80 -0.61
CA MET A 77 -6.68 4.69 0.03
C MET A 77 -7.06 4.97 1.49
N LYS A 78 -6.44 5.96 2.14
CA LYS A 78 -6.74 6.37 3.52
C LYS A 78 -7.82 7.47 3.54
N ALA A 79 -9.00 7.13 3.02
CA ALA A 79 -10.12 8.06 2.81
C ALA A 79 -11.16 8.11 3.94
N ALA A 80 -10.96 7.37 5.03
CA ALA A 80 -11.79 7.51 6.22
C ALA A 80 -11.67 8.94 6.81
N ILE A 81 -12.68 9.35 7.60
CA ILE A 81 -12.67 10.65 8.28
C ILE A 81 -11.38 10.80 9.10
N GLY A 82 -10.67 11.90 8.90
CA GLY A 82 -9.37 12.17 9.52
C GLY A 82 -8.17 11.50 8.85
N GLY A 83 -8.37 10.77 7.75
CA GLY A 83 -7.32 10.15 6.97
C GLY A 83 -6.51 11.14 6.12
N THR A 84 -5.57 10.60 5.35
CA THR A 84 -4.58 11.36 4.57
C THR A 84 -4.91 11.50 3.08
N SER A 85 -6.01 10.90 2.61
CA SER A 85 -6.47 11.13 1.23
C SER A 85 -6.75 12.61 0.99
N ARG A 86 -6.65 13.05 -0.27
CA ARG A 86 -6.97 14.43 -0.65
C ARG A 86 -8.39 14.83 -0.22
N SER A 87 -9.35 13.92 -0.36
CA SER A 87 -10.74 14.17 0.05
C SER A 87 -10.86 14.43 1.55
N ALA A 88 -10.24 13.59 2.39
CA ALA A 88 -10.24 13.73 3.84
C ALA A 88 -9.49 15.00 4.30
N VAL A 89 -8.40 15.37 3.63
CA VAL A 89 -7.65 16.61 3.94
C VAL A 89 -8.48 17.85 3.60
N LEU A 90 -9.18 17.86 2.46
CA LEU A 90 -10.06 18.97 2.09
C LEU A 90 -11.24 19.13 3.06
N GLU A 91 -11.82 18.03 3.53
CA GLU A 91 -12.86 18.05 4.57
C GLU A 91 -12.33 18.64 5.89
N GLN A 92 -11.11 18.25 6.30
CA GLN A 92 -10.45 18.80 7.48
C GLN A 92 -10.20 20.31 7.35
N ILE A 93 -9.71 20.77 6.19
CA ILE A 93 -9.51 22.21 5.93
C ILE A 93 -10.84 22.98 6.04
N ALA A 94 -11.91 22.47 5.44
CA ALA A 94 -13.22 23.11 5.49
C ALA A 94 -13.76 23.20 6.93
N THR A 95 -13.61 22.12 7.70
CA THR A 95 -14.01 22.05 9.11
C THR A 95 -13.25 23.06 9.95
N LEU A 96 -11.93 23.14 9.79
CA LEU A 96 -11.09 24.08 10.54
C LEU A 96 -11.37 25.54 10.18
N ARG A 97 -11.58 25.84 8.89
CA ARG A 97 -11.99 27.19 8.46
C ARG A 97 -13.28 27.62 9.14
N LYS A 98 -14.29 26.74 9.16
CA LYS A 98 -15.56 27.01 9.85
C LYS A 98 -15.39 27.22 11.35
N ALA A 99 -14.45 26.54 11.99
CA ALA A 99 -14.17 26.68 13.42
C ALA A 99 -13.43 27.99 13.76
N LEU A 100 -12.66 28.55 12.81
CA LEU A 100 -11.86 29.76 13.02
C LEU A 100 -12.58 31.07 12.68
N GLY A 101 -13.67 31.02 11.88
CA GLY A 101 -14.44 32.19 11.46
C GLY A 101 -14.07 32.66 10.06
#